data_AF-A0A7X8K0V0-F1
#
_entry.id   AF-A0A7X8K0V0-F1
#
_cell.length_a   1.000
_cell.length_b   1.000
_cell.length_c   1.000
_cell.angle_alpha   90.00
_cell.angle_beta   90.00
_cell.angle_gamma   90.00
#
_symmetry.space_group_name_H-M   'P 1'
#
loop_
_entity.id
_entity.type
_entity.pdbx_description
1 polymer ?
#
loop_
_entity_poly.entity_id
_entity_poly.type
_entity_poly.pdbx_seq_one_letter_code
_entity_poly.pdbx_strand_id
1 'polypeptide(L)'
;MDQVRGRLPKKQSGQIQELQSQLQQMGYEFSEEMGEISFSRPGRLESVLSEVLPVVEKGGWNARKELYLEETHPEKASRSIYENGRILRLYPSH
;
A
#
# COMPACT_ATOMS: atom_id res chain seq x y z
N MET A 1 -6.64 10.78 12.35
CA MET A 1 -5.33 10.60 11.68
C MET A 1 -5.57 9.77 10.44
N ASP A 2 -4.99 10.19 9.33
CA ASP A 2 -5.13 9.49 8.05
C ASP A 2 -4.29 8.21 8.06
N GLN A 3 -4.87 7.13 7.54
CA GLN A 3 -4.20 5.83 7.45
C GLN A 3 -4.19 5.36 6.02
N VAL A 4 -3.04 4.89 5.57
CA VAL A 4 -2.88 4.24 4.26
C VAL A 4 -2.74 2.74 4.47
N ARG A 5 -3.54 1.98 3.73
CA ARG A 5 -3.49 0.52 3.65
C ARG A 5 -3.08 0.11 2.25
N GLY A 6 -2.03 -0.68 2.14
CA GLY A 6 -1.56 -1.28 0.91
C GLY A 6 -1.86 -2.76 0.82
N ARG A 7 -2.08 -3.24 -0.40
CA ARG A 7 -2.27 -4.65 -0.73
C ARG A 7 -1.45 -5.04 -1.95
N LEU A 8 -0.88 -6.24 -1.90
CA LEU A 8 -0.09 -6.84 -2.97
C LEU A 8 -0.40 -8.34 -3.08
N PRO A 9 -0.34 -8.91 -4.30
CA PRO A 9 -0.47 -10.35 -4.47
C PRO A 9 0.73 -11.07 -3.86
N LYS A 10 0.47 -12.21 -3.22
CA LYS A 10 1.52 -13.05 -2.64
C LYS A 10 2.40 -13.65 -3.76
N LYS A 11 3.72 -13.49 -3.64
CA LYS A 11 4.72 -14.10 -4.56
C LYS A 11 5.54 -15.18 -3.85
N GLN A 12 6.79 -15.42 -4.30
CA GLN A 12 7.66 -16.41 -3.69
C GLN A 12 8.05 -16.00 -2.27
N SER A 13 8.15 -16.96 -1.35
CA SER A 13 8.41 -16.70 0.07
C SER A 13 9.64 -15.82 0.33
N GLY A 14 10.70 -15.93 -0.48
CA GLY A 14 11.89 -15.08 -0.36
C GLY A 14 11.61 -13.60 -0.62
N GLN A 15 10.86 -13.29 -1.67
CA GLN A 15 10.48 -11.91 -2.03
C GLN A 15 9.61 -11.29 -0.93
N ILE A 16 8.72 -12.08 -0.34
CA ILE A 16 7.82 -11.66 0.74
C ILE A 16 8.63 -11.30 1.99
N GLN A 17 9.60 -12.13 2.37
CA GLN A 17 10.46 -11.85 3.52
C GLN A 17 11.29 -10.58 3.33
N GLU A 18 11.84 -10.36 2.13
CA GLU A 18 12.56 -9.11 1.82
C GLU A 18 11.65 -7.88 1.86
N LEU A 19 10.43 -7.99 1.33
CA LEU A 19 9.44 -6.93 1.37
C LEU A 19 9.01 -6.62 2.81
N GLN A 20 8.69 -7.64 3.59
CA GLN A 20 8.32 -7.52 5.00
C GLN A 20 9.42 -6.81 5.79
N SER A 21 10.67 -7.26 5.65
CA SER A 21 11.80 -6.68 6.39
C SER A 21 11.98 -5.20 6.08
N GLN A 22 11.93 -4.81 4.80
CA GLN A 22 12.02 -3.40 4.39
C GLN A 22 10.85 -2.56 4.91
N LEU A 23 9.62 -3.05 4.77
CA LEU A 23 8.42 -2.35 5.25
C LEU A 23 8.45 -2.18 6.77
N GLN A 24 8.82 -3.21 7.52
CA GLN A 24 8.93 -3.15 8.98
C GLN A 24 10.05 -2.20 9.44
N GLN A 25 11.19 -2.15 8.75
CA GLN A 25 12.26 -1.17 9.01
C GLN A 25 11.80 0.28 8.79
N MET A 26 10.87 0.49 7.87
CA MET A 26 10.25 1.80 7.61
C MET A 26 9.09 2.10 8.58
N GLY A 27 8.76 1.19 9.49
CA GLY A 27 7.70 1.35 10.48
C GLY A 27 6.29 1.07 9.95
N TYR A 28 6.16 0.29 8.87
CA TYR A 28 4.88 -0.22 8.40
C TYR A 28 4.45 -1.45 9.20
N GLU A 29 3.15 -1.57 9.46
CA GLU A 29 2.56 -2.81 9.91
C GLU A 29 2.40 -3.73 8.70
N PHE A 30 2.91 -4.95 8.80
CA PHE A 30 2.85 -5.96 7.73
C PHE A 30 2.00 -7.14 8.20
N SER A 31 1.14 -7.65 7.33
CA SER A 31 0.28 -8.80 7.58
C SER A 31 0.19 -9.64 6.32
N GLU A 32 0.37 -10.94 6.47
CA GLU A 32 0.21 -11.89 5.38
C GLU A 32 -1.14 -12.58 5.52
N GLU A 33 -1.99 -12.50 4.49
CA GLU A 33 -3.29 -13.16 4.42
C GLU A 33 -3.26 -14.27 3.35
N MET A 34 -4.30 -15.11 3.30
CA MET A 34 -4.35 -16.22 2.33
C MET A 34 -4.39 -15.69 0.89
N GLY A 35 -3.23 -15.66 0.24
CA GLY A 35 -3.06 -15.24 -1.16
C GLY A 35 -2.65 -13.79 -1.36
N GLU A 36 -2.64 -12.98 -0.30
CA GLU A 36 -2.39 -11.54 -0.36
C GLU A 36 -1.47 -11.08 0.77
N ILE A 37 -0.80 -9.96 0.53
CA ILE A 37 0.03 -9.28 1.51
C ILE A 37 -0.61 -7.92 1.76
N SER A 38 -0.91 -7.64 3.02
CA SER A 38 -1.50 -6.41 3.50
C SER A 38 -0.45 -5.64 4.30
N PHE A 39 -0.35 -4.34 4.09
CA PHE A 39 0.49 -3.48 4.92
C PHE A 39 -0.20 -2.15 5.22
N SER A 40 0.14 -1.50 6.32
CA SER A 40 -0.47 -0.21 6.64
C SER A 40 0.46 0.72 7.40
N ARG A 41 0.25 2.03 7.24
CA ARG A 41 0.98 3.06 7.96
C ARG A 41 0.13 4.34 8.09
N PRO A 42 0.24 5.07 9.21
CA PRO A 42 -0.32 6.42 9.30
C PRO A 42 0.41 7.37 8.35
N GLY A 43 -0.33 8.19 7.62
CA GLY A 43 0.26 9.15 6.68
C GLY A 43 -0.63 9.43 5.47
N ARG A 44 -0.04 10.09 4.46
CA ARG A 44 -0.69 10.41 3.20
C ARG A 44 -0.36 9.40 2.13
N LEU A 45 -1.32 9.14 1.23
CA LEU A 45 -1.19 8.22 0.10
C LEU A 45 0.07 8.50 -0.71
N GLU A 46 0.31 9.77 -1.05
CA GLU A 46 1.42 10.19 -1.92
C GLU A 46 2.79 9.93 -1.27
N SER A 47 2.90 10.17 0.03
CA SER A 47 4.10 9.88 0.81
C SER A 47 4.36 8.37 0.85
N VAL A 48 3.34 7.60 1.23
CA VAL A 48 3.44 6.14 1.30
C VAL A 48 3.75 5.54 -0.06
N LEU A 49 3.08 6.00 -1.13
CA LEU A 49 3.33 5.55 -2.49
C LEU A 49 4.78 5.78 -2.91
N SER A 50 5.33 6.97 -2.64
CA SER A 50 6.72 7.30 -2.99
C SER A 50 7.73 6.44 -2.23
N GLU A 51 7.40 6.04 -1.01
CA GLU A 51 8.20 5.16 -0.16
C GLU A 51 8.12 3.69 -0.60
N VAL A 52 6.93 3.18 -0.88
CA VAL A 52 6.72 1.75 -1.18
C VAL A 52 6.99 1.40 -2.64
N LEU A 53 6.84 2.34 -3.58
CA LEU A 53 7.13 2.13 -5.01
C LEU A 53 8.49 1.43 -5.24
N PRO A 54 9.63 1.99 -4.79
CA PRO A 54 10.93 1.38 -5.04
C PRO A 54 11.08 0.02 -4.35
N VAL A 55 10.46 -0.18 -3.18
CA VAL A 55 10.53 -1.44 -2.42
C VAL A 55 9.78 -2.56 -3.15
N VAL A 56 8.58 -2.25 -3.64
CA VAL A 56 7.72 -3.17 -4.38
C VAL A 56 8.33 -3.53 -5.73
N GLU A 57 8.85 -2.55 -6.46
CA GLU A 57 9.54 -2.79 -7.73
C GLU A 57 10.83 -3.61 -7.56
N LYS A 58 11.62 -3.30 -6.52
CA LYS A 58 12.84 -4.08 -6.18
C LYS A 58 12.51 -5.52 -5.81
N GLY A 59 11.37 -5.76 -5.15
CA GLY A 59 10.87 -7.09 -4.84
C GLY A 59 10.35 -7.87 -6.06
N GLY A 60 10.29 -7.25 -7.25
CA GLY A 60 9.82 -7.88 -8.48
C GLY A 60 8.30 -7.83 -8.66
N TRP A 61 7.59 -6.97 -7.92
CA TRP A 61 6.20 -6.65 -8.18
C TRP A 61 6.08 -5.48 -9.16
N ASN A 62 5.10 -5.55 -10.03
CA ASN A 62 4.72 -4.45 -10.89
C ASN A 62 3.85 -3.48 -10.08
N ALA A 63 4.46 -2.49 -9.45
CA ALA A 63 3.76 -1.51 -8.62
C ALA A 63 2.70 -0.65 -9.37
N ARG A 64 2.61 -0.74 -10.70
CA ARG A 64 1.53 -0.11 -11.46
C ARG A 64 0.32 -1.01 -11.63
N LYS A 65 0.50 -2.33 -11.65
CA LYS A 65 -0.58 -3.30 -11.90
C LYS A 65 -1.00 -4.07 -10.65
N GLU A 66 -0.03 -4.34 -9.77
CA GLU A 66 -0.19 -5.24 -8.63
C GLU A 66 -0.36 -4.49 -7.31
N LEU A 67 0.16 -3.25 -7.20
CA LEU A 67 0.06 -2.45 -5.99
C LEU A 67 -1.29 -1.74 -5.92
N TYR A 68 -1.98 -2.01 -4.82
CA TYR A 68 -3.16 -1.28 -4.39
C TYR A 68 -2.81 -0.51 -3.13
N LEU A 69 -3.16 0.78 -3.06
CA LEU A 69 -3.10 1.56 -1.81
C LEU A 69 -4.44 2.29 -1.61
N GLU A 70 -4.93 2.33 -0.38
CA GLU A 70 -6.13 3.06 0.02
C GLU A 70 -5.80 3.94 1.23
N GLU A 71 -6.04 5.23 1.08
CA GLU A 71 -6.00 6.23 2.14
C GLU A 71 -7.42 6.49 2.64
N THR A 72 -7.64 6.20 3.92
CA THR A 72 -8.90 6.46 4.60
C THR A 72 -8.75 7.67 5.52
N HIS A 73 -9.62 8.66 5.32
CA HIS A 73 -9.77 9.81 6.21
C HIS A 73 -10.93 9.51 7.16
N PRO A 74 -10.72 9.31 8.47
CA PRO A 74 -11.83 9.02 9.39
C PRO A 74 -12.75 10.24 9.59
N GLU A 75 -12.23 11.45 9.44
CA GLU A 75 -12.96 12.71 9.69
C GLU A 75 -13.69 13.26 8.46
N LYS A 76 -13.29 12.79 7.27
CA LYS A 76 -13.87 13.21 5.99
C LYS A 76 -14.26 11.94 5.28
N ALA A 77 -15.50 11.80 4.82
CA ALA A 77 -15.91 10.63 4.03
C ALA A 77 -15.21 10.54 2.64
N SER A 78 -14.07 11.21 2.47
CA SER A 78 -13.16 11.14 1.33
C SER A 78 -12.21 9.94 1.46
N ARG A 79 -11.98 9.27 0.35
CA ARG A 79 -10.99 8.18 0.24
C ARG A 79 -10.12 8.44 -0.98
N SER A 80 -8.82 8.18 -0.86
CA SER A 80 -7.91 8.22 -2.00
C SER A 80 -7.40 6.81 -2.27
N ILE A 81 -7.57 6.31 -3.48
CA ILE A 81 -7.17 4.95 -3.86
C ILE A 81 -6.13 5.05 -4.97
N TYR A 82 -4.97 4.45 -4.78
CA TYR A 82 -4.01 4.21 -5.86
C TYR A 82 -4.20 2.78 -6.38
N GLU A 83 -4.52 2.67 -7.67
CA GLU A 83 -4.65 1.40 -8.37
C GLU A 83 -4.34 1.63 -9.85
N ASN A 84 -3.78 0.61 -10.53
CA ASN A 84 -3.54 0.67 -11.99
C ASN A 84 -2.65 1.85 -12.43
N GLY A 85 -1.75 2.31 -11.55
CA GLY A 85 -0.86 3.44 -11.80
C GLY A 85 -1.54 4.82 -11.75
N ARG A 86 -2.74 4.91 -11.16
CA ARG A 86 -3.51 6.16 -11.05
C ARG A 86 -4.03 6.34 -9.62
N ILE A 87 -4.13 7.60 -9.19
CA ILE A 87 -4.78 7.95 -7.93
C ILE A 87 -6.22 8.38 -8.23
N LEU A 88 -7.18 7.61 -7.72
CA LEU A 88 -8.60 7.90 -7.71
C LEU A 88 -8.95 8.60 -6.41
N ARG A 89 -9.55 9.80 -6.47
CA ARG A 89 -10.04 10.51 -5.30
C ARG A 89 -11.55 10.41 -5.25
N LEU A 90 -12.06 9.67 -4.27
CA LEU A 90 -13.48 9.51 -4.01
C LEU A 90 -13.90 10.55 -2.98
N TYR A 91 -14.78 11.44 -3.41
CA TYR A 91 -15.42 12.41 -2.53
C TYR A 91 -16.86 11.95 -2.26
N PRO A 92 -17.40 12.16 -1.05
CA PRO A 92 -18.82 11.94 -0.82
C PRO A 92 -19.59 12.91 -1.72
N SER A 93 -20.38 12.37 -2.65
CA SER A 93 -21.31 13.16 -3.44
C SER A 93 -22.37 13.73 -2.48
N HIS A 94 -22.47 15.05 -2.47
CA HIS A 94 -23.40 15.82 -1.64
C HIS A 94 -24.83 15.75 -2.18
#